data_AF-K2EA51-F1
#
_entry.id   AF-K2EA51-F1
#
_cell.length_a   1.000
_cell.length_b   1.000
_cell.length_c   1.000
_cell.angle_alpha   90.00
_cell.angle_beta   90.00
_cell.angle_gamma   90.00
#
_symmetry.space_group_name_H-M   'P 1'
#
loop_
_entity.id
_entity.type
_entity.pdbx_description
1 polymer ?
#
loop_
_entity_poly.entity_id
_entity_poly.type
_entity_poly.pdbx_seq_one_letter_code
_entity_poly.pdbx_strand_id
1 'polypeptide(L)'
;MEPKTYFPTISPEELDKVLNLSIKEDRINRLVLFLSMLLTYTEQDQVNVFISGPSSIGKTFLSQEVSKLFPQEDVKTLSHTSPTSFFHEATKTEDGENIYEFDMSKKIYLFLDQQHTKLLEYLRP
;
A
#
# COMPACT_ATOMS: atom_id res chain seq x y z
N MET A 1 -0.44 6.71 35.67
CA MET A 1 0.31 7.60 34.76
C MET A 1 0.50 6.84 33.48
N GLU A 2 -0.15 7.24 32.40
CA GLU A 2 0.18 6.68 31.09
C GLU A 2 1.63 7.07 30.74
N PRO A 3 2.45 6.13 30.24
CA PRO A 3 3.78 6.47 29.82
C PRO A 3 3.66 7.45 28.65
N LYS A 4 4.16 8.67 28.84
CA LYS A 4 4.41 9.58 27.72
C LYS A 4 5.55 8.98 26.91
N THR A 5 5.20 8.16 25.93
CA THR A 5 6.13 7.65 24.93
C THR A 5 6.52 8.80 24.02
N TYR A 6 7.57 9.53 24.42
CA TYR A 6 8.19 10.52 23.55
C TYR A 6 9.06 9.77 22.53
N PHE A 7 8.53 9.57 21.34
CA PHE A 7 9.32 9.09 20.22
C PHE A 7 10.04 10.28 19.58
N PRO A 8 11.38 10.31 19.55
CA PRO A 8 12.10 11.35 18.85
C PRO A 8 11.78 11.30 17.35
N THR A 9 11.70 12.47 16.71
CA THR A 9 11.52 12.57 15.27
C THR A 9 12.68 11.90 14.56
N ILE A 10 12.38 11.07 13.56
CA ILE A 10 13.37 10.42 12.70
C ILE A 10 13.60 11.27 11.44
N SER A 11 14.85 11.52 11.10
CA SER A 11 15.21 12.15 9.82
C SER A 11 15.10 11.16 8.65
N PRO A 12 14.94 11.63 7.40
CA PRO A 12 15.03 10.76 6.22
C PRO A 12 16.34 9.97 6.14
N GLU A 13 17.45 10.52 6.63
CA GLU A 13 18.76 9.86 6.68
C GLU A 13 18.81 8.72 7.69
N GLU A 14 18.18 8.89 8.86
CA GLU A 14 18.08 7.84 9.86
C GLU A 14 17.11 6.74 9.42
N LEU A 15 15.98 7.13 8.83
CA LEU A 15 15.05 6.20 8.23
C LEU A 15 15.74 5.37 7.14
N ASP A 16 16.51 6.03 6.27
CA ASP A 16 17.27 5.36 5.21
C ASP A 16 18.23 4.29 5.78
N LYS A 17 18.93 4.60 6.87
CA LYS A 17 19.83 3.63 7.54
C LYS A 17 19.08 2.39 8.05
N VAL A 18 17.89 2.57 8.61
CA VAL A 18 17.05 1.45 9.06
C VAL A 18 16.60 0.60 7.87
N LEU A 19 16.07 1.25 6.84
CA LEU A 19 15.57 0.57 5.65
C LEU A 19 16.70 -0.11 4.83
N ASN A 20 17.95 0.40 4.92
CA ASN A 20 19.14 -0.16 4.28
C ASN A 20 19.58 -1.52 4.89
N LEU A 21 19.01 -1.94 6.02
CA LEU A 21 19.32 -3.24 6.59
C LEU A 21 18.85 -4.39 5.69
N SER A 22 17.64 -4.28 5.11
CA SER A 22 17.05 -5.28 4.23
C SER A 22 17.17 -4.93 2.74
N ILE A 23 17.07 -3.64 2.38
CA ILE A 23 17.09 -3.18 0.99
C ILE A 23 18.38 -2.38 0.77
N LYS A 24 19.41 -2.99 0.17
CA LYS A 24 20.74 -2.36 0.09
C LYS A 24 20.82 -1.16 -0.86
N GLU A 25 20.16 -1.26 -2.00
CA GLU A 25 20.16 -0.25 -3.06
C GLU A 25 18.81 0.49 -3.13
N ASP A 26 18.60 1.37 -4.12
CA ASP A 26 17.31 2.04 -4.36
C ASP A 26 16.81 2.98 -3.25
N ARG A 27 17.73 3.76 -2.64
CA ARG A 27 17.43 4.73 -1.56
C ARG A 27 16.18 5.57 -1.82
N ILE A 28 16.09 6.23 -2.98
CA ILE A 28 14.99 7.14 -3.29
C ILE A 28 13.65 6.39 -3.32
N ASN A 29 13.59 5.29 -4.09
CA ASN A 29 12.36 4.50 -4.24
C ASN A 29 11.90 3.92 -2.89
N ARG A 30 12.84 3.48 -2.06
CA ARG A 30 12.58 2.95 -0.73
C ARG A 30 11.99 4.00 0.22
N LEU A 31 12.56 5.20 0.26
CA LEU A 31 12.04 6.30 1.08
C LEU A 31 10.66 6.73 0.59
N VAL A 32 10.48 6.88 -0.73
CA VAL A 32 9.19 7.23 -1.31
C VAL A 32 8.12 6.20 -0.96
N LEU A 33 8.42 4.90 -1.10
CA LEU A 33 7.47 3.84 -0.76
C LEU A 33 7.10 3.84 0.73
N PHE A 34 8.08 3.95 1.62
CA PHE A 34 7.82 3.97 3.06
C PHE A 34 6.94 5.17 3.44
N LEU A 35 7.29 6.37 2.98
CA LEU A 35 6.51 7.57 3.27
C LEU A 35 5.10 7.48 2.67
N SER A 36 4.97 6.94 1.47
CA SER A 36 3.67 6.72 0.83
C SER A 36 2.78 5.76 1.65
N MET A 37 3.36 4.68 2.16
CA MET A 37 2.64 3.75 3.05
C MET A 37 2.30 4.39 4.39
N LEU A 38 3.18 5.24 4.94
CA LEU A 38 2.97 5.95 6.20
C LEU A 38 1.79 6.93 6.12
N LEU A 39 1.55 7.56 4.97
CA LEU A 39 0.41 8.47 4.76
C LEU A 39 -0.94 7.82 5.08
N THR A 40 -1.05 6.49 4.94
CA THR A 40 -2.22 5.68 5.32
C THR A 40 -2.68 5.88 6.77
N TYR A 41 -1.78 6.32 7.66
CA TYR A 41 -2.06 6.55 9.08
C TYR A 41 -2.13 8.04 9.45
N THR A 42 -2.15 8.91 8.45
CA THR A 42 -2.26 10.36 8.62
C THR A 42 -3.62 10.85 8.15
N GLU A 43 -3.97 12.07 8.51
CA GLU A 43 -5.16 12.77 7.97
C GLU A 43 -4.95 13.28 6.54
N GLN A 44 -3.81 12.98 5.92
CA GLN A 44 -3.52 13.33 4.53
C GLN A 44 -4.01 12.22 3.59
N ASP A 45 -4.25 12.58 2.33
CA ASP A 45 -4.73 11.64 1.33
C ASP A 45 -3.75 10.47 1.13
N GLN A 46 -4.31 9.26 1.05
CA GLN A 46 -3.58 8.08 0.58
C GLN A 46 -3.10 8.31 -0.85
N VAL A 47 -1.87 7.85 -1.15
CA VAL A 47 -1.27 8.03 -2.47
C VAL A 47 -1.07 6.70 -3.19
N ASN A 48 -1.27 6.72 -4.50
CA ASN A 48 -1.00 5.58 -5.37
C ASN A 48 0.41 5.68 -5.96
N VAL A 49 1.21 4.63 -5.77
CA VAL A 49 2.59 4.56 -6.28
C VAL A 49 2.69 3.47 -7.34
N PHE A 50 3.18 3.83 -8.52
CA PHE A 50 3.48 2.89 -9.59
C PHE A 50 4.99 2.77 -9.80
N ILE A 51 5.54 1.58 -9.57
CA ILE A 51 6.96 1.29 -9.80
C ILE A 51 7.14 0.75 -11.22
N SER A 52 7.64 1.59 -12.12
CA SER A 52 7.94 1.22 -13.51
C SER A 52 9.38 0.76 -13.67
N GLY A 53 9.60 -0.30 -14.46
CA GLY A 53 10.95 -0.74 -14.85
C GLY A 53 10.97 -2.16 -15.42
N PRO A 54 12.09 -2.60 -16.02
CA PRO A 54 12.26 -3.96 -16.56
C PRO A 54 11.90 -5.06 -15.56
N SER A 55 11.43 -6.22 -16.04
CA SER A 55 11.15 -7.36 -15.17
C SER A 55 12.41 -7.80 -14.40
N SER A 56 12.21 -8.41 -13.23
CA SER A 56 13.28 -9.02 -12.43
C SER A 56 14.32 -8.09 -11.81
N ILE A 57 14.13 -6.77 -11.82
CA ILE A 57 15.02 -5.80 -11.13
C ILE A 57 14.73 -5.64 -9.62
N GLY A 58 13.82 -6.43 -9.04
CA GLY A 58 13.51 -6.36 -7.60
C GLY A 58 12.39 -5.40 -7.20
N LYS A 59 11.58 -4.88 -8.14
CA LYS A 59 10.43 -3.98 -7.82
C LYS A 59 9.47 -4.58 -6.80
N THR A 60 9.08 -5.83 -7.02
CA THR A 60 8.18 -6.60 -6.15
C THR A 60 8.82 -6.87 -4.79
N PHE A 61 10.13 -7.13 -4.76
CA PHE A 61 10.88 -7.32 -3.53
C PHE A 61 10.89 -6.03 -2.71
N LEU A 62 11.16 -4.89 -3.36
CA LEU A 62 11.21 -3.58 -2.72
C LEU A 62 9.88 -3.24 -2.01
N SER A 63 8.75 -3.37 -2.70
CA SER A 63 7.44 -3.05 -2.12
C SER A 63 7.03 -4.01 -1.00
N GLN A 64 7.36 -5.30 -1.11
CA GLN A 64 7.09 -6.29 -0.06
C GLN A 64 7.99 -6.13 1.17
N GLU A 65 9.26 -5.78 1.00
CA GLU A 65 10.17 -5.57 2.13
C GLU A 65 9.76 -4.34 2.95
N VAL A 66 9.36 -3.25 2.29
CA VAL A 66 8.89 -2.05 2.99
C VAL A 66 7.58 -2.32 3.73
N SER A 67 6.66 -3.12 3.15
CA SER A 67 5.36 -3.38 3.77
C SER A 67 5.43 -4.23 5.04
N LYS A 68 6.50 -5.01 5.23
CA LYS A 68 6.75 -5.77 6.47
C LYS A 68 6.93 -4.89 7.71
N LEU A 69 7.20 -3.59 7.52
CA LEU A 69 7.37 -2.63 8.61
C LEU A 69 6.04 -2.07 9.13
N PHE A 70 4.93 -2.40 8.46
CA PHE A 70 3.59 -1.95 8.83
C PHE A 70 2.77 -3.09 9.45
N PRO A 71 1.71 -2.78 10.22
CA PRO A 71 0.75 -3.77 10.71
C PRO A 71 0.23 -4.65 9.57
N GLN A 72 0.35 -5.98 9.71
CA GLN A 72 0.02 -6.90 8.62
C GLN A 72 -1.49 -7.01 8.38
N GLU A 73 -2.31 -6.69 9.38
CA GLU A 73 -3.76 -6.53 9.25
C GLU A 73 -4.17 -5.39 8.30
N ASP A 74 -3.26 -4.45 8.05
CA ASP A 74 -3.48 -3.29 7.19
C ASP A 74 -2.86 -3.46 5.80
N VAL A 75 -1.97 -4.46 5.62
CA VAL A 75 -1.34 -4.76 4.34
C VAL A 75 -2.13 -5.81 3.58
N LYS A 76 -2.77 -5.42 2.48
CA LYS A 76 -3.46 -6.33 1.55
C LYS A 76 -2.60 -6.55 0.30
N THR A 77 -1.95 -7.73 0.24
CA THR A 77 -1.20 -8.14 -0.95
C THR A 77 -2.13 -8.84 -1.93
N LEU A 78 -2.19 -8.30 -3.14
CA LEU A 78 -3.05 -8.77 -4.21
C LEU A 78 -2.17 -9.24 -5.37
N SER A 79 -2.20 -10.55 -5.60
CA SER A 79 -1.59 -11.21 -6.76
C SER A 79 -2.66 -11.95 -7.54
N HIS A 80 -2.66 -11.84 -8.87
CA HIS A 80 -3.62 -12.53 -9.74
C HIS A 80 -5.08 -12.26 -9.34
N THR A 81 -5.36 -10.99 -9.01
CA THR A 81 -6.66 -10.56 -8.52
C THR A 81 -7.73 -10.88 -9.56
N SER A 82 -8.70 -11.71 -9.18
CA SER A 82 -9.81 -12.03 -10.07
C SER A 82 -10.64 -10.78 -10.34
N PRO A 83 -11.38 -10.71 -11.47
CA PRO A 83 -12.24 -9.57 -11.77
C PRO A 83 -13.23 -9.22 -10.65
N THR A 84 -13.58 -10.18 -9.78
CA THR A 84 -14.60 -10.00 -8.73
C THR A 84 -14.02 -9.88 -7.31
N SER A 85 -12.70 -9.90 -7.12
CA SER A 85 -12.12 -10.06 -5.78
C SER A 85 -12.54 -8.95 -4.80
N PHE A 86 -12.73 -7.73 -5.28
CA PHE A 86 -13.21 -6.59 -4.49
C PHE A 86 -14.72 -6.66 -4.17
N PHE A 87 -15.51 -7.33 -5.02
CA PHE A 87 -16.97 -7.39 -4.89
C PHE A 87 -17.44 -8.41 -3.84
N HIS A 88 -16.57 -9.32 -3.40
CA HIS A 88 -16.87 -10.23 -2.28
C HIS A 88 -16.85 -9.53 -0.92
N GLU A 89 -16.09 -8.44 -0.80
CA GLU A 89 -15.98 -7.64 0.42
C GLU A 89 -16.82 -6.36 0.36
N ALA A 90 -17.34 -6.01 -0.82
CA ALA A 90 -18.13 -4.80 -1.01
C ALA A 90 -19.56 -4.96 -0.48
N THR A 91 -20.04 -3.92 0.19
CA THR A 91 -21.44 -3.85 0.64
C THR A 91 -22.27 -3.18 -0.45
N LYS A 92 -23.45 -3.76 -0.74
CA LYS A 92 -24.39 -3.20 -1.71
C LYS A 92 -25.27 -2.17 -1.01
N THR A 93 -25.34 -0.96 -1.56
CA THR A 93 -26.28 0.07 -1.09
C THR A 93 -27.71 -0.25 -1.52
N GLU A 94 -28.70 -0.01 -0.64
CA GLU A 94 -30.11 -0.35 -0.89
C GLU A 94 -30.87 0.67 -1.77
N ASP A 95 -30.25 1.81 -2.11
CA ASP A 95 -30.91 2.97 -2.73
C ASP A 95 -31.14 2.88 -4.24
N GLY A 96 -31.50 1.70 -4.76
CA GLY A 96 -31.94 1.52 -6.16
C GLY A 96 -30.83 1.54 -7.22
N GLU A 97 -29.64 2.03 -6.89
CA GLU A 97 -28.43 1.91 -7.69
C GLU A 97 -27.56 0.76 -7.13
N ASN A 98 -27.12 -0.17 -7.99
CA ASN A 98 -26.24 -1.29 -7.59
C ASN A 98 -24.79 -0.77 -7.36
N ILE A 99 -24.62 0.17 -6.44
CA ILE A 99 -23.31 0.70 -6.06
C ILE A 99 -22.71 -0.24 -5.00
N TYR A 100 -21.44 -0.56 -5.20
CA TYR A 100 -20.63 -1.37 -4.30
C TYR A 100 -19.67 -0.43 -3.58
N GLU A 101 -19.84 -0.25 -2.27
CA GLU A 101 -18.93 0.56 -1.46
C GLU A 101 -17.89 -0.33 -0.78
N PHE A 102 -16.65 0.14 -0.79
CA PHE A 102 -15.51 -0.57 -0.23
C PHE A 102 -14.64 0.38 0.60
N ASP A 103 -14.60 0.15 1.91
CA ASP A 103 -13.79 0.95 2.82
C ASP A 103 -12.30 0.57 2.67
N MET A 104 -11.52 1.52 2.15
CA MET A 104 -10.07 1.40 1.99
C MET A 104 -9.29 2.16 3.07
N SER A 105 -9.98 2.70 4.07
CA SER A 105 -9.38 3.48 5.14
C SER A 105 -8.36 2.66 5.89
N LYS A 106 -7.17 3.23 6.09
CA LYS A 106 -6.06 2.59 6.81
C LYS A 106 -5.59 1.26 6.19
N LYS A 107 -5.83 1.05 4.89
CA LYS A 107 -5.35 -0.14 4.15
C LYS A 107 -4.27 0.21 3.13
N ILE A 108 -3.21 -0.59 3.12
CA ILE A 108 -2.10 -0.55 2.17
C ILE A 108 -2.31 -1.67 1.17
N TYR A 109 -2.69 -1.33 -0.05
CA TYR A 109 -2.86 -2.30 -1.14
C TYR A 109 -1.57 -2.46 -1.94
N LEU A 110 -1.10 -3.69 -2.07
CA LEU A 110 0.08 -4.06 -2.86
C LEU A 110 -0.34 -4.91 -4.05
N PHE A 111 -0.43 -4.30 -5.22
CA PHE A 111 -0.65 -5.01 -6.48
C PHE A 111 0.67 -5.54 -7.02
N LEU A 112 0.84 -6.86 -7.02
CA LEU A 112 2.10 -7.49 -7.45
C LEU A 112 2.19 -7.67 -8.97
N ASP A 113 1.04 -7.73 -9.64
CA ASP A 113 0.87 -7.84 -11.08
C ASP A 113 -0.09 -6.77 -11.61
N GLN A 114 -0.05 -6.54 -12.92
CA GLN A 114 -1.01 -5.67 -13.57
C GLN A 114 -2.41 -6.25 -13.38
N GLN A 115 -3.32 -5.45 -12.84
CA GLN A 115 -4.70 -5.85 -12.65
C GLN A 115 -5.33 -6.27 -13.98
N HIS A 116 -6.15 -7.31 -13.93
CA HIS A 116 -6.88 -7.77 -15.10
C HIS A 116 -7.75 -6.62 -15.64
N THR A 117 -7.77 -6.41 -16.97
CA THR A 117 -8.47 -5.28 -17.59
C THR A 117 -9.93 -5.17 -17.13
N LYS A 118 -10.65 -6.31 -17.05
CA LYS A 118 -12.03 -6.36 -16.50
C LYS A 118 -12.18 -5.81 -15.08
N LEU A 119 -11.21 -6.03 -14.19
CA LEU A 119 -11.24 -5.43 -12.86
C LEU A 119 -11.15 -3.90 -12.96
N LEU A 120 -10.26 -3.37 -13.81
CA LEU A 120 -10.16 -1.94 -14.08
C LEU A 120 -11.45 -1.37 -14.69
N GLU A 121 -12.18 -2.15 -15.49
CA GLU A 121 -13.49 -1.72 -16.00
C GLU A 121 -14.53 -1.59 -14.91
N TYR A 122 -14.53 -2.51 -13.94
CA TYR A 122 -15.48 -2.47 -12.82
C TYR A 122 -15.14 -1.41 -11.77
N LEU A 123 -13.87 -0.97 -11.71
CA LEU A 123 -13.42 0.11 -10.83
C LEU A 123 -13.61 1.51 -11.45
N ARG A 124 -14.05 1.61 -12.70
CA ARG A 124 -14.37 2.92 -13.31
C ARG A 124 -15.64 3.49 -12.65
N PRO A 125 -15.64 4.78 -12.28
CA PRO A 125 -16.83 5.46 -11.75
C PRO A 125 -17.96 5.54 -12.77
#